data_AF-A0A7L5YKK8-F1
#
_entry.id   AF-A0A7L5YKK8-F1
#
_cell.length_a   1.000
_cell.length_b   1.000
_cell.length_c   1.000
_cell.angle_alpha   90.00
_cell.angle_beta   90.00
_cell.angle_gamma   90.00
#
_symmetry.space_group_name_H-M   'P 1'
#
loop_
_entity.id
_entity.type
_entity.pdbx_description
1 polymer ?
#
loop_
_entity_poly.entity_id
_entity_poly.type
_entity_poly.pdbx_seq_one_letter_code
_entity_poly.pdbx_strand_id
1 'polypeptide(L)'
;MPAPRFVLEDTALEITEATVRPTIAEDPVVYGRNEWLPDASIRLGEPARLRDYNIVPLQLTPVRYNPALGQLTWLRHAEVTITFQGGQIPAARPDPYFEETLATSILNFDAARLG
;
A
#
# COMPACT_ATOMS: atom_id res chain seq x y z
N MET A 1 20.74 4.74 40.80
CA MET A 1 19.44 5.22 41.31
C MET A 1 18.52 4.01 41.45
N PRO A 2 17.86 3.79 42.60
CA PRO A 2 16.99 2.64 42.79
C PRO A 2 15.69 2.77 41.95
N ALA A 3 15.22 1.65 41.42
CA ALA A 3 14.03 1.57 40.57
C ALA A 3 12.72 1.79 41.37
N PRO A 4 11.68 2.36 40.74
CA PRO A 4 10.39 2.62 41.39
C PRO A 4 9.67 1.31 41.77
N ARG A 5 9.05 1.31 42.95
CA ARG A 5 8.23 0.22 43.49
C ARG A 5 6.75 0.55 43.27
N PHE A 6 6.03 -0.27 42.51
CA PHE A 6 4.58 -0.15 42.37
C PHE A 6 3.88 -0.90 43.50
N VAL A 7 3.07 -0.19 44.28
CA VAL A 7 2.17 -0.77 45.28
C VAL A 7 0.81 -0.92 44.61
N LEU A 8 0.35 -2.15 44.44
CA LEU A 8 -1.01 -2.43 43.98
C LEU A 8 -1.89 -2.50 45.23
N GLU A 9 -2.70 -1.46 45.45
CA GLU A 9 -3.79 -1.52 46.41
C GLU A 9 -4.86 -2.43 45.81
N ASP A 10 -4.98 -3.62 46.37
CA ASP A 10 -6.02 -4.60 46.04
C ASP A 10 -7.37 -4.09 46.57
N THR A 11 -7.95 -3.13 45.84
CA THR A 11 -9.37 -2.85 45.97
C THR A 11 -10.05 -3.85 45.06
N ALA A 12 -10.65 -4.88 45.66
CA ALA A 12 -11.47 -5.85 44.97
C ALA A 12 -12.48 -5.14 44.06
N LEU A 13 -12.15 -5.07 42.77
CA LEU A 13 -13.06 -4.63 41.73
C LEU A 13 -13.91 -5.86 41.40
N GLU A 14 -15.18 -5.83 41.79
CA GLU A 14 -16.20 -6.67 41.19
C GLU A 14 -16.18 -6.42 39.68
N ILE A 15 -15.54 -7.32 38.94
CA ILE A 15 -15.50 -7.27 37.49
C ILE A 15 -16.88 -7.72 36.98
N THR A 16 -17.83 -6.78 36.96
CA THR A 16 -19.02 -6.92 36.14
C THR A 16 -18.57 -6.63 34.72
N GLU A 17 -18.72 -7.60 33.80
CA GLU A 17 -18.24 -7.55 32.41
C GLU A 17 -18.38 -6.16 31.76
N ALA A 18 -17.29 -5.38 31.76
CA ALA A 18 -17.26 -4.09 31.11
C ALA A 18 -17.18 -4.34 29.59
N THR A 19 -18.33 -4.37 28.94
CA THR A 19 -18.43 -4.44 27.48
C THR A 19 -17.84 -3.15 26.90
N VAL A 20 -16.58 -3.21 26.42
CA VAL A 20 -15.96 -2.11 25.68
C VAL A 20 -16.66 -1.99 24.34
N ARG A 21 -17.49 -0.96 24.16
CA ARG A 21 -18.09 -0.62 22.86
C ARG A 21 -17.14 0.34 22.14
N PRO A 22 -16.45 -0.08 21.07
CA PRO A 22 -15.65 0.85 20.29
C PRO A 22 -16.57 1.92 19.71
N THR A 23 -16.25 3.20 19.96
CA THR A 23 -16.92 4.32 19.29
C THR A 23 -16.20 4.56 17.97
N ILE A 24 -16.94 4.47 16.86
CA ILE A 24 -16.43 4.81 15.54
C ILE A 24 -16.73 6.30 15.32
N ALA A 25 -15.70 7.11 15.15
CA ALA A 25 -15.80 8.52 14.82
C ALA A 25 -14.92 8.83 13.61
N GLU A 26 -15.37 9.73 12.75
CA GLU A 26 -14.56 10.22 11.64
C GLU A 26 -13.38 11.03 12.17
N ASP A 27 -12.20 10.86 11.55
CA ASP A 27 -11.05 11.68 11.86
C ASP A 27 -11.25 13.08 11.24
N PRO A 28 -11.41 14.15 12.05
CA PRO A 28 -11.65 15.48 11.53
C PRO A 28 -10.48 16.01 10.69
N VAL A 29 -9.27 15.50 10.90
CA VAL A 29 -8.09 15.89 10.12
C VAL A 29 -8.15 15.35 8.70
N VAL A 30 -8.78 14.19 8.48
CA VAL A 30 -8.91 13.58 7.14
C VAL A 30 -10.21 14.03 6.49
N TYR A 31 -11.33 13.94 7.22
CA TYR A 31 -12.66 14.20 6.69
C TYR A 31 -12.99 15.71 6.57
N GLY A 32 -12.23 16.58 7.24
CA GLY A 32 -12.33 18.03 7.08
C GLY A 32 -11.58 18.60 5.87
N ARG A 33 -10.79 17.79 5.14
CA ARG A 33 -9.96 18.28 4.02
C ARG A 33 -10.75 18.32 2.72
N ASN A 34 -10.70 19.47 2.04
CA ASN A 34 -11.23 19.62 0.69
C ASN A 34 -10.21 19.18 -0.36
N GLU A 35 -9.85 17.90 -0.32
CA GLU A 35 -8.85 17.29 -1.19
C GLU A 35 -9.36 15.92 -1.65
N TRP A 36 -8.95 15.52 -2.85
CA TRP A 36 -9.25 14.18 -3.37
C TRP A 36 -8.30 13.16 -2.76
N LEU A 37 -8.85 12.08 -2.20
CA LEU A 37 -8.11 10.98 -1.61
C LEU A 37 -8.33 9.68 -2.42
N PRO A 38 -7.27 9.01 -2.87
CA PRO A 38 -5.89 9.52 -2.94
C PRO A 38 -5.77 10.67 -3.98
N ASP A 39 -4.68 11.45 -3.95
CA ASP A 39 -4.43 12.59 -4.86
C ASP A 39 -4.31 12.24 -6.36
N ALA A 40 -4.27 10.95 -6.72
CA ALA A 40 -4.18 10.46 -8.10
C ALA A 40 -4.64 9.00 -8.16
N SER A 41 -5.32 8.63 -9.26
CA SER A 41 -5.80 7.25 -9.49
C SER A 41 -4.73 6.30 -9.99
N ILE A 42 -3.65 6.80 -10.58
CA ILE A 42 -2.57 5.98 -11.13
C ILE A 42 -1.25 6.54 -10.62
N ARG A 43 -0.40 5.70 -10.04
CA ARG A 43 0.95 6.06 -9.59
C ARG A 43 1.93 4.94 -9.84
N LEU A 44 3.17 5.31 -10.05
CA LEU A 44 4.28 4.39 -9.84
C LEU A 44 4.56 4.33 -8.34
N GLY A 45 4.72 3.12 -7.81
CA GLY A 45 5.31 2.95 -6.49
C GLY A 45 6.83 2.92 -6.56
N GLU A 46 7.45 2.57 -5.43
CA GLU A 46 8.91 2.53 -5.34
C GLU A 46 9.50 1.39 -6.19
N PRO A 47 10.56 1.65 -6.99
CA PRO A 47 11.30 0.61 -7.68
C PRO A 47 11.86 -0.41 -6.69
N ALA A 48 11.80 -1.67 -7.07
CA ALA A 48 12.32 -2.79 -6.29
C ALA A 48 13.11 -3.74 -7.17
N ARG A 49 13.87 -4.62 -6.53
CA ARG A 49 14.60 -5.69 -7.20
C ARG A 49 14.03 -7.04 -6.78
N LEU A 50 13.57 -7.82 -7.75
CA LEU A 50 13.13 -9.19 -7.56
C LEU A 50 14.12 -10.10 -8.29
N ARG A 51 15.08 -10.64 -7.52
CA ARG A 51 16.21 -11.42 -8.05
C ARG A 51 17.00 -10.66 -9.12
N ASP A 52 17.00 -11.15 -10.36
CA ASP A 52 17.73 -10.55 -11.47
C ASP A 52 16.92 -9.47 -12.21
N TYR A 53 15.67 -9.22 -11.77
CA TYR A 53 14.77 -8.24 -12.38
C TYR A 53 14.65 -6.97 -11.53
N ASN A 54 14.77 -5.81 -12.17
CA ASN A 54 14.31 -4.55 -11.61
C ASN A 54 12.83 -4.38 -11.97
N ILE A 55 11.99 -4.17 -10.98
CA ILE A 55 10.54 -4.05 -11.13
C ILE A 55 10.07 -2.72 -10.55
N VAL A 56 8.95 -2.22 -11.06
CA VAL A 56 8.26 -1.06 -10.49
C VAL A 56 6.77 -1.37 -10.42
N PRO A 57 6.13 -1.25 -9.24
CA PRO A 57 4.69 -1.49 -9.14
C PRO A 57 3.90 -0.32 -9.72
N LEU A 58 2.87 -0.64 -10.50
CA LEU A 58 1.85 0.33 -10.92
C LEU A 58 0.67 0.24 -9.96
N GLN A 59 0.44 1.31 -9.20
CA GLN A 59 -0.68 1.40 -8.26
C GLN A 59 -1.88 2.05 -8.96
N LEU A 60 -2.99 1.31 -9.02
CA LEU A 60 -4.26 1.76 -9.58
C LEU A 60 -5.30 1.88 -8.46
N THR A 61 -5.80 3.09 -8.25
CA THR A 61 -6.92 3.39 -7.35
C THR A 61 -8.07 3.98 -8.16
N PRO A 62 -9.02 3.15 -8.62
CA PRO A 62 -10.04 3.60 -9.56
C PRO A 62 -11.06 4.54 -8.92
N VAL A 63 -11.15 4.55 -7.59
CA VAL A 63 -12.12 5.33 -6.84
C VAL A 63 -11.39 6.38 -6.01
N ARG A 64 -11.79 7.64 -6.15
CA ARG A 64 -11.27 8.74 -5.35
C ARG A 64 -12.42 9.48 -4.67
N TYR A 65 -12.21 9.89 -3.44
CA TYR A 65 -13.24 10.54 -2.62
C TYR A 65 -12.75 11.89 -2.12
N ASN A 66 -13.62 12.91 -2.17
CA ASN A 66 -13.39 14.19 -1.50
C ASN A 66 -14.39 14.29 -0.34
N PRO A 67 -13.91 14.23 0.92
CA PRO A 67 -14.79 14.18 2.08
C PRO A 67 -15.49 15.51 2.36
N ALA A 68 -14.82 16.65 2.15
CA ALA A 68 -15.46 17.96 2.38
C ALA A 68 -16.62 18.24 1.40
N LEU A 69 -16.56 17.68 0.20
CA LEU A 69 -17.60 17.82 -0.82
C LEU A 69 -18.62 16.68 -0.80
N GLY A 70 -18.33 15.55 -0.14
CA GLY A 70 -19.13 14.34 -0.21
C GLY A 70 -19.18 13.73 -1.62
N GLN A 71 -18.14 13.93 -2.42
CA GLN A 71 -18.11 13.54 -3.84
C GLN A 71 -17.13 12.41 -4.11
N LEU A 72 -17.43 11.59 -5.11
CA LEU A 72 -16.59 10.48 -5.55
C LEU A 72 -16.36 10.55 -7.06
N THR A 73 -15.13 10.28 -7.48
CA THR A 73 -14.77 10.07 -8.90
C THR A 73 -14.47 8.61 -9.13
N TRP A 74 -14.85 8.10 -10.29
CA TRP A 74 -14.53 6.75 -10.73
C TRP A 74 -13.81 6.75 -12.08
N LEU A 75 -12.58 6.24 -12.10
CA LEU A 75 -11.80 5.93 -13.28
C LEU A 75 -12.31 4.62 -13.89
N ARG A 76 -13.04 4.73 -15.00
CA ARG A 76 -13.64 3.57 -15.71
C ARG A 76 -12.71 2.95 -16.74
N HIS A 77 -11.87 3.77 -17.35
CA HIS A 77 -10.93 3.33 -18.38
C HIS A 77 -9.66 4.19 -18.30
N ALA A 78 -8.51 3.56 -18.48
CA ALA A 78 -7.23 4.22 -18.56
C ALA A 78 -6.30 3.45 -19.49
N GLU A 79 -5.64 4.19 -20.38
CA GLU A 79 -4.50 3.73 -21.14
C GLU A 79 -3.24 4.30 -20.49
N VAL A 80 -2.29 3.43 -20.15
CA VAL A 80 -1.09 3.81 -19.39
C VAL A 80 0.15 3.43 -20.18
N THR A 81 0.94 4.42 -20.54
CA THR A 81 2.25 4.23 -21.17
C THR A 81 3.36 4.43 -20.15
N ILE A 82 4.15 3.39 -19.92
CA ILE A 82 5.35 3.47 -19.06
C ILE A 82 6.57 3.52 -19.96
N THR A 83 7.39 4.55 -19.78
CA THR A 83 8.66 4.72 -20.50
C THR A 83 9.81 4.57 -19.52
N PHE A 84 10.72 3.64 -19.80
CA PHE A 84 11.95 3.47 -19.03
C PHE A 84 13.05 4.35 -19.63
N GLN A 85 13.64 5.23 -18.82
CA GLN A 85 14.71 6.13 -19.25
C GLN A 85 16.03 5.71 -18.59
N GLY A 86 17.00 5.30 -19.40
CA GLY A 86 18.31 4.83 -18.92
C GLY A 86 18.29 3.44 -18.28
N GLY A 87 19.44 3.05 -17.71
CA GLY A 87 19.66 1.72 -17.11
C GLY A 87 20.48 0.78 -18.00
N GLN A 88 21.27 -0.10 -17.39
CA GLN A 88 21.84 -1.27 -18.06
C GLN A 88 20.88 -2.42 -17.83
N ILE A 89 20.47 -3.10 -18.91
CA ILE A 89 19.73 -4.34 -18.82
C ILE A 89 20.78 -5.43 -18.52
N PRO A 90 20.85 -5.99 -17.30
CA PRO A 90 21.70 -7.14 -17.06
C PRO A 90 21.15 -8.31 -17.89
N ALA A 91 22.04 -9.10 -18.48
CA ALA A 91 21.61 -10.28 -19.22
C ALA A 91 20.73 -11.16 -18.32
N ALA A 92 19.51 -11.43 -18.76
CA ALA A 92 18.60 -12.29 -18.02
C ALA A 92 19.26 -13.66 -17.81
N ARG A 93 19.41 -14.07 -16.55
CA ARG A 93 19.86 -15.41 -16.20
C ARG A 93 18.63 -16.26 -15.91
N PRO A 94 18.30 -17.25 -16.76
CA PRO A 94 17.15 -18.11 -16.50
C PRO A 94 17.35 -18.83 -15.16
N ASP A 95 16.33 -18.81 -14.31
CA ASP A 95 16.28 -19.66 -13.12
C ASP A 95 15.06 -20.58 -13.21
N PRO A 96 15.24 -21.85 -13.63
CA PRO A 96 14.14 -22.76 -13.88
C PRO A 96 13.26 -23.03 -12.65
N TYR A 97 13.76 -22.76 -11.44
CA TYR A 97 12.99 -22.93 -10.20
C TYR A 97 12.12 -21.71 -9.86
N PHE A 98 12.30 -20.58 -10.54
CA PHE A 98 11.62 -19.32 -10.22
C PHE A 98 10.88 -18.67 -11.39
N GLU A 99 11.04 -19.17 -12.62
CA GLU A 99 10.36 -18.66 -13.82
C GLU A 99 8.84 -18.53 -13.60
N GLU A 100 8.18 -19.54 -13.02
CA GLU A 100 6.73 -19.52 -12.81
C GLU A 100 6.30 -18.42 -11.82
N THR A 101 7.08 -18.22 -10.75
CA THR A 101 6.80 -17.16 -9.77
C THR A 101 7.00 -15.77 -10.39
N LEU A 102 8.00 -15.62 -11.26
CA LEU A 102 8.26 -14.35 -11.94
C LEU A 102 7.20 -14.04 -13.00
N ALA A 103 6.80 -15.04 -13.80
CA ALA A 103 5.76 -14.90 -14.81
C ALA A 103 4.38 -14.55 -14.22
N THR A 104 4.09 -15.02 -12.99
CA THR A 104 2.84 -14.67 -12.28
C THR A 104 2.91 -13.32 -11.56
N SER A 105 4.11 -12.85 -11.21
CA SER A 105 4.29 -11.61 -10.44
C SER A 105 4.54 -10.37 -11.30
N ILE A 106 5.07 -10.55 -12.52
CA ILE A 106 5.48 -9.44 -13.41
C ILE A 106 4.56 -9.43 -14.63
N LEU A 107 3.79 -8.34 -14.77
CA LEU A 107 2.81 -8.17 -15.85
C LEU A 107 3.40 -8.31 -17.25
N ASN A 108 4.63 -7.82 -17.45
CA ASN A 108 5.34 -7.81 -18.73
C ASN A 108 6.58 -8.73 -18.71
N PHE A 109 6.51 -9.86 -18.00
CA PHE A 109 7.65 -10.77 -17.80
C PHE A 109 8.34 -11.19 -19.10
N ASP A 110 7.57 -11.61 -20.12
CA ASP A 110 8.12 -12.05 -21.40
C ASP A 110 8.91 -10.94 -22.12
N ALA A 111 8.42 -9.70 -22.05
CA ALA A 111 9.11 -8.54 -22.59
C ALA A 111 10.40 -8.23 -21.80
N ALA A 112 10.39 -8.46 -20.49
CA ALA A 112 11.57 -8.26 -19.64
C ALA A 112 12.67 -9.32 -19.87
N ARG A 113 12.35 -10.47 -20.48
CA ARG A 113 13.32 -11.53 -20.83
C ARG A 113 14.04 -11.28 -22.16
N LEU A 114 13.43 -10.55 -23.08
CA LEU A 114 13.93 -10.37 -24.46
C LEU A 114 14.86 -9.16 -24.62
N GLY A 115 15.08 -8.38 -23.56
CA GLY A 115 16.04 -7.27 -23.52
C GLY A 115 17.40 -7.68 -22.98
#